data_AF-A0A3M1Z1H0-F1
#
_entry.id   AF-A0A3M1Z1H0-F1
#
_cell.length_a   1.000
_cell.length_b   1.000
_cell.length_c   1.000
_cell.angle_alpha   90.00
_cell.angle_beta   90.00
_cell.angle_gamma   90.00
#
_symmetry.space_group_name_H-M   'P 1'
#
loop_
_entity.id
_entity.type
_entity.pdbx_description
1 polymer ?
#
loop_
_entity_poly.entity_id
_entity_poly.type
_entity_poly.pdbx_seq_one_letter_code
_entity_poly.pdbx_strand_id
1 'polypeptide(L)'
;TDPISIPIPASAAADDWLSVTVLGVNGFDPVLALIYDDGYITCLETDTYAAEYSVNLPSTGEVPPSPSAVQAAFSPELDGITHIAIGGASGGGEFVLLVENLALSTMPHTWSLPISDNARQSGQPLTAYLLAELDSETVPQLVTADSALTAEPLAQYDIALSRGFVIDQPAGANDLILSVPLGDAPTVDLQLSATTEGLGVFIVHYPYAAPENTAAIATLERIDGRARLLCDGREAFADGALISLPPTESAEPYTVTVIGVGDFEPVLALLPAEGEGICSFAGGVAVGYAAELPVIGEIGPSPNSAQVVISPEALEQGVQIVVGNRQPEVGEFLLIIEGGVIVTEDEYILSVGDVLIGDILEVHLTPAVLNYGLPLSSYMIGADDLLDPVLIQITADGNIADDENGVPIACNDAGTEDSCWQVGDALDESYVVLADGVPLNGSFVDAMLNIPLDAAAPEDVVRLLFSAADEESLGSYIIILLIGVA
;
A
#
# COMPACT_ATOMS: atom_id res chain seq x y z
N THR A 1 -9.10 1.11 15.27
CA THR A 1 -7.65 1.03 15.59
C THR A 1 -7.36 1.87 16.82
N ASP A 2 -6.24 1.66 17.51
CA ASP A 2 -5.90 2.42 18.72
C ASP A 2 -5.48 3.85 18.34
N PRO A 3 -6.33 4.87 18.57
CA PRO A 3 -6.00 6.23 18.17
C PRO A 3 -4.94 6.82 19.10
N ILE A 4 -4.07 7.68 18.56
CA ILE A 4 -3.06 8.37 19.35
C ILE A 4 -3.71 9.63 19.94
N SER A 5 -3.96 9.61 21.25
CA SER A 5 -4.60 10.70 21.99
C SER A 5 -3.57 11.69 22.55
N ILE A 6 -3.39 12.83 21.90
CA ILE A 6 -2.44 13.87 22.27
C ILE A 6 -3.12 14.91 23.16
N PRO A 7 -2.68 15.10 24.42
CA PRO A 7 -3.16 16.17 25.29
C PRO A 7 -2.74 17.54 24.76
N ILE A 8 -3.65 18.50 24.84
CA ILE A 8 -3.39 19.89 24.44
C ILE A 8 -2.99 20.68 25.68
N PRO A 9 -1.82 21.33 25.69
CA PRO A 9 -1.43 22.17 26.83
C PRO A 9 -2.38 23.36 26.95
N ALA A 10 -2.83 23.68 28.16
CA ALA A 10 -3.78 24.77 28.41
C ALA A 10 -3.30 26.14 27.89
N SER A 11 -1.98 26.34 27.79
CA SER A 11 -1.34 27.58 27.33
C SER A 11 -0.92 27.57 25.87
N ALA A 12 -1.38 26.61 25.07
CA ALA A 12 -0.89 26.42 23.70
C ALA A 12 -1.43 27.44 22.68
N ALA A 13 -2.56 28.11 22.94
CA ALA A 13 -3.20 29.00 21.97
C ALA A 13 -2.82 30.46 22.19
N ALA A 14 -2.47 31.17 21.11
CA ALA A 14 -2.05 32.58 21.19
C ALA A 14 -3.19 33.60 21.12
N ASP A 15 -4.19 33.32 20.28
CA ASP A 15 -5.36 34.18 20.03
C ASP A 15 -6.67 33.42 20.29
N ASP A 16 -6.68 32.57 21.31
CA ASP A 16 -7.76 31.63 21.65
C ASP A 16 -8.01 30.51 20.61
N TRP A 17 -7.34 30.45 19.46
CA TRP A 17 -7.57 29.42 18.44
C TRP A 17 -6.30 28.67 18.03
N LEU A 18 -6.40 27.34 17.93
CA LEU A 18 -5.44 26.46 17.28
C LEU A 18 -6.02 25.94 15.98
N SER A 19 -5.17 25.74 14.98
CA SER A 19 -5.51 24.91 13.82
C SER A 19 -4.65 23.64 13.86
N VAL A 20 -5.30 22.49 13.74
CA VAL A 20 -4.66 21.18 13.72
C VAL A 20 -4.96 20.53 12.39
N THR A 21 -3.93 20.30 11.58
CA THR A 21 -4.01 19.61 10.29
C THR A 21 -3.30 18.27 10.38
N VAL A 22 -3.88 17.22 9.82
CA VAL A 22 -3.25 15.89 9.70
C VAL A 22 -3.17 15.52 8.23
N LEU A 23 -1.94 15.24 7.78
CA LEU A 23 -1.63 14.76 6.44
C LEU A 23 -1.21 13.30 6.54
N GLY A 24 -1.89 12.42 5.80
CA GLY A 24 -1.44 11.04 5.69
C GLY A 24 -0.20 10.93 4.81
N VAL A 25 0.78 10.15 5.24
CA VAL A 25 1.97 9.80 4.45
C VAL A 25 1.68 8.48 3.75
N ASN A 26 2.17 8.32 2.50
CA ASN A 26 2.01 7.11 1.70
C ASN A 26 0.53 6.66 1.56
N GLY A 27 -0.37 7.63 1.33
CA GLY A 27 -1.80 7.38 1.10
C GLY A 27 -2.62 7.04 2.34
N PHE A 28 -2.07 7.18 3.55
CA PHE A 28 -2.87 7.05 4.77
C PHE A 28 -4.08 8.01 4.75
N ASP A 29 -5.24 7.53 5.19
CA ASP A 29 -6.50 8.28 5.30
C ASP A 29 -6.79 8.64 6.77
N PRO A 30 -6.30 9.80 7.25
CA PRO A 30 -6.37 10.17 8.67
C PRO A 30 -7.77 10.60 9.10
N VAL A 31 -8.19 10.11 10.27
CA VAL A 31 -9.36 10.59 11.01
C VAL A 31 -8.88 11.36 12.23
N LEU A 32 -9.35 12.60 12.37
CA LEU A 32 -9.07 13.49 13.49
C LEU A 32 -10.28 13.54 14.41
N ALA A 33 -10.09 13.23 15.69
CA ALA A 33 -11.10 13.33 16.72
C ALA A 33 -10.74 14.41 17.75
N LEU A 34 -11.70 15.28 18.08
CA LEU A 34 -11.61 16.26 19.15
C LEU A 34 -12.28 15.70 20.40
N ILE A 35 -11.56 15.66 21.52
CA ILE A 35 -12.04 15.11 22.79
C ILE A 35 -12.25 16.24 23.80
N TYR A 36 -13.49 16.38 24.23
CA TYR A 36 -13.96 17.41 25.15
C TYR A 36 -13.77 16.98 26.61
N ASP A 37 -13.74 17.95 27.55
CA ASP A 37 -13.55 17.73 28.98
C ASP A 37 -14.69 16.93 29.64
N ASP A 38 -15.88 16.99 29.06
CA ASP A 38 -17.06 16.20 29.42
C ASP A 38 -17.06 14.77 28.83
N GLY A 39 -16.05 14.44 28.02
CA GLY A 39 -15.89 13.16 27.34
C GLY A 39 -16.65 13.05 26.01
N TYR A 40 -17.29 14.13 25.53
CA TYR A 40 -17.82 14.17 24.18
C TYR A 40 -16.69 14.06 23.14
N ILE A 41 -16.97 13.45 21.99
CA ILE A 41 -15.99 13.22 20.92
C ILE A 41 -16.63 13.64 19.60
N THR A 42 -15.91 14.46 18.82
CA THR A 42 -16.28 14.80 17.43
C THR A 42 -15.21 14.28 16.49
N CYS A 43 -15.60 13.46 15.51
CA CYS A 43 -14.69 12.94 14.48
C CYS A 43 -14.82 13.74 13.18
N LEU A 44 -13.69 13.92 12.51
CA LEU A 44 -13.51 14.61 11.24
C LEU A 44 -12.67 13.69 10.34
N GLU A 45 -13.06 13.54 9.08
CA GLU A 45 -12.41 12.58 8.16
C GLU A 45 -11.81 13.28 6.94
N THR A 46 -12.42 14.37 6.45
CA THR A 46 -11.90 15.13 5.31
C THR A 46 -12.17 16.61 5.51
N ASP A 47 -11.28 17.46 5.01
CA ASP A 47 -11.49 18.90 4.96
C ASP A 47 -10.94 19.48 3.65
N THR A 48 -11.73 20.32 2.99
CA THR A 48 -11.36 20.89 1.68
C THR A 48 -10.18 21.86 1.76
N TYR A 49 -9.95 22.50 2.92
CA TYR A 49 -8.77 23.36 3.11
C TYR A 49 -7.53 22.51 3.38
N ALA A 50 -7.65 21.49 4.23
CA ALA A 50 -6.60 20.51 4.50
C ALA A 50 -6.13 19.79 3.24
N ALA A 51 -7.06 19.50 2.31
CA ALA A 51 -6.78 18.77 1.08
C ALA A 51 -5.76 19.45 0.15
N GLU A 52 -5.49 20.73 0.36
CA GLU A 52 -4.54 21.50 -0.42
C GLU A 52 -3.18 21.66 0.27
N TYR A 53 -3.01 21.17 1.51
CA TYR A 53 -1.73 21.22 2.22
C TYR A 53 -0.76 20.19 1.65
N SER A 54 0.48 20.61 1.45
CA SER A 54 1.63 19.73 1.24
C SER A 54 2.77 20.19 2.13
N VAL A 55 3.64 19.26 2.48
CA VAL A 55 4.82 19.54 3.29
C VAL A 55 6.02 18.79 2.74
N ASN A 56 7.17 19.45 2.63
CA ASN A 56 8.44 18.80 2.32
C ASN A 56 9.32 18.80 3.57
N LEU A 57 9.49 17.63 4.19
CA LEU A 57 10.29 17.46 5.41
C LEU A 57 11.52 16.60 5.14
N PRO A 58 12.66 16.87 5.80
CA PRO A 58 13.82 15.98 5.81
C PRO A 58 13.53 14.51 6.16
N SER A 59 12.51 14.23 6.98
CA SER A 59 12.20 12.86 7.42
C SER A 59 11.28 12.10 6.48
N THR A 60 10.38 12.79 5.78
CA THR A 60 9.36 12.18 4.90
C THR A 60 9.58 12.43 3.41
N GLY A 61 10.42 13.40 3.05
CA GLY A 61 10.37 14.01 1.72
C GLY A 61 9.10 14.84 1.53
N GLU A 62 8.66 14.98 0.27
CA GLU A 62 7.41 15.66 -0.09
C GLU A 62 6.21 14.77 0.23
N VAL A 63 5.34 15.26 1.12
CA VAL A 63 3.99 14.76 1.34
C VAL A 63 3.05 15.62 0.48
N PRO A 64 2.53 15.10 -0.64
CA PRO A 64 1.71 15.88 -1.56
C PRO A 64 0.32 16.17 -0.98
N PRO A 65 -0.43 17.12 -1.59
CA PRO A 65 -1.82 17.35 -1.21
C PRO A 65 -2.68 16.10 -1.39
N SER A 66 -3.61 15.86 -0.46
CA SER A 66 -4.47 14.67 -0.46
C SER A 66 -5.91 15.02 -0.08
N PRO A 67 -6.93 14.51 -0.80
CA PRO A 67 -8.33 14.71 -0.42
C PRO A 67 -8.70 14.07 0.93
N SER A 68 -7.88 13.15 1.45
CA SER A 68 -8.02 12.55 2.78
C SER A 68 -7.46 13.39 3.92
N ALA A 69 -6.79 14.52 3.63
CA ALA A 69 -6.29 15.38 4.69
C ALA A 69 -7.46 15.98 5.50
N VAL A 70 -7.23 16.13 6.80
CA VAL A 70 -8.25 16.63 7.73
C VAL A 70 -7.70 17.76 8.58
N GLN A 71 -8.53 18.77 8.83
CA GLN A 71 -8.19 19.92 9.68
C GLN A 71 -9.30 20.21 10.68
N ALA A 72 -8.91 20.64 11.88
CA ALA A 72 -9.80 21.21 12.89
C ALA A 72 -9.26 22.54 13.38
N ALA A 73 -10.12 23.56 13.43
CA ALA A 73 -9.81 24.82 14.10
C ALA A 73 -10.70 24.97 15.34
N PHE A 74 -10.10 25.19 16.50
CA PHE A 74 -10.84 25.24 17.77
C PHE A 74 -10.11 26.06 18.84
N SER A 75 -10.84 26.41 19.88
CA SER A 75 -10.34 27.07 21.08
C SER A 75 -10.26 26.10 22.26
N PRO A 76 -9.06 25.69 22.71
CA PRO A 76 -8.95 24.74 23.82
C PRO A 76 -9.71 25.19 25.07
N GLU A 77 -9.62 26.48 25.42
CA GLU A 77 -10.27 27.03 26.62
C GLU A 77 -11.77 27.27 26.44
N LEU A 78 -12.21 27.79 25.30
CA LEU A 78 -13.63 28.12 25.09
C LEU A 78 -14.46 26.89 24.73
N ASP A 79 -13.88 25.94 24.00
CA ASP A 79 -14.58 24.75 23.53
C ASP A 79 -14.45 23.58 24.50
N GLY A 80 -13.57 23.67 25.51
CA GLY A 80 -13.35 22.60 26.48
C GLY A 80 -12.63 21.38 25.89
N ILE A 81 -11.89 21.55 24.79
CA ILE A 81 -11.17 20.45 24.14
C ILE A 81 -9.86 20.21 24.90
N THR A 82 -9.68 18.97 25.36
CA THR A 82 -8.54 18.57 26.19
C THR A 82 -7.52 17.73 25.42
N HIS A 83 -7.97 17.00 24.39
CA HIS A 83 -7.12 16.15 23.58
C HIS A 83 -7.55 16.20 22.11
N ILE A 84 -6.59 15.96 21.23
CA ILE A 84 -6.85 15.49 19.87
C ILE A 84 -6.51 14.00 19.80
N ALA A 85 -7.25 13.23 19.02
CA ALA A 85 -6.96 11.84 18.74
C ALA A 85 -6.83 11.63 17.23
N ILE A 86 -5.77 10.94 16.80
CA ILE A 86 -5.52 10.67 15.39
C ILE A 86 -5.53 9.16 15.17
N GLY A 87 -6.32 8.72 14.19
CA GLY A 87 -6.37 7.33 13.71
C GLY A 87 -6.63 7.32 12.21
N GLY A 88 -6.99 6.18 11.65
CA GLY A 88 -7.48 6.08 10.27
C GLY A 88 -8.80 5.32 10.22
N ALA A 89 -9.61 5.59 9.20
CA ALA A 89 -10.90 4.92 9.00
C ALA A 89 -10.73 3.39 8.85
N SER A 90 -9.63 2.99 8.21
CA SER A 90 -9.30 1.61 7.86
C SER A 90 -8.10 1.04 8.63
N GLY A 91 -7.48 1.79 9.54
CA GLY A 91 -6.20 1.37 10.11
C GLY A 91 -5.51 2.40 11.01
N GLY A 92 -4.25 2.13 11.36
CA GLY A 92 -3.30 3.18 11.68
C GLY A 92 -2.46 3.47 10.44
N GLY A 93 -1.66 4.52 10.47
CA GLY A 93 -0.79 4.89 9.36
C GLY A 93 0.20 5.95 9.77
N GLU A 94 1.16 6.20 8.88
CA GLU A 94 2.16 7.24 9.03
C GLU A 94 1.52 8.58 8.70
N PHE A 95 1.80 9.61 9.49
CA PHE A 95 1.21 10.93 9.26
C PHE A 95 2.14 12.07 9.68
N VAL A 96 1.84 13.24 9.13
CA VAL A 96 2.36 14.53 9.59
C VAL A 96 1.23 15.28 10.29
N LEU A 97 1.46 15.64 11.55
CA LEU A 97 0.61 16.53 12.33
C LEU A 97 1.18 17.95 12.25
N LEU A 98 0.36 18.92 11.86
CA LEU A 98 0.68 20.34 11.89
C LEU A 98 -0.22 21.04 12.90
N VAL A 99 0.39 21.77 13.83
CA VAL A 99 -0.30 22.63 14.80
C VAL A 99 0.10 24.07 14.53
N GLU A 100 -0.82 24.84 13.97
CA GLU A 100 -0.64 26.25 13.64
C GLU A 100 -1.26 27.15 14.72
N ASN A 101 -0.82 28.42 14.74
CA ASN A 101 -1.20 29.43 15.73
C ASN A 101 -0.79 29.05 17.17
N LEU A 102 0.32 28.34 17.31
CA LEU A 102 0.86 27.98 18.61
C LEU A 102 1.46 29.21 19.32
N ALA A 103 1.01 29.48 20.54
CA ALA A 103 1.63 30.48 21.41
C ALA A 103 2.99 29.96 21.91
N LEU A 104 4.05 30.66 21.52
CA LEU A 104 5.37 30.48 22.09
C LEU A 104 5.60 31.51 23.17
N SER A 105 6.11 31.05 24.31
CA SER A 105 6.44 31.92 25.45
C SER A 105 7.83 31.60 26.01
N THR A 106 8.30 32.46 26.90
CA THR A 106 9.57 32.24 27.63
C THR A 106 9.49 31.12 28.65
N MET A 107 8.28 30.64 28.98
CA MET A 107 8.07 29.48 29.83
C MET A 107 7.78 28.26 28.95
N PRO A 108 8.49 27.13 29.13
CA PRO A 108 8.26 25.95 28.31
C PRO A 108 6.87 25.36 28.54
N HIS A 109 6.25 24.96 27.43
CA HIS A 109 5.01 24.19 27.39
C HIS A 109 5.33 22.76 26.99
N THR A 110 4.85 21.80 27.78
CA THR A 110 5.09 20.37 27.51
C THR A 110 3.96 19.79 26.67
N TRP A 111 4.30 19.26 25.51
CA TRP A 111 3.47 18.40 24.68
C TRP A 111 3.86 16.95 24.91
N SER A 112 2.96 16.15 25.47
CA SER A 112 3.18 14.72 25.73
C SER A 112 2.61 13.88 24.59
N LEU A 113 3.45 13.40 23.69
CA LEU A 113 3.03 12.60 22.54
C LEU A 113 3.03 11.11 22.92
N PRO A 114 1.86 10.42 22.92
CA PRO A 114 1.84 8.99 23.15
C PRO A 114 2.52 8.23 22.01
N ILE A 115 3.32 7.23 22.35
CA ILE A 115 4.01 6.38 21.38
C ILE A 115 3.31 5.03 21.30
N SER A 116 2.69 4.75 20.16
CA SER A 116 2.06 3.46 19.88
C SER A 116 3.11 2.35 19.71
N ASP A 117 2.69 1.09 19.83
CA ASP A 117 3.57 -0.04 19.51
C ASP A 117 4.02 -0.01 18.04
N ASN A 118 3.12 0.39 17.13
CA ASN A 118 3.38 0.55 15.70
C ASN A 118 4.43 1.62 15.40
N ALA A 119 4.40 2.74 16.13
CA ALA A 119 5.44 3.76 16.01
C ALA A 119 6.81 3.21 16.44
N ARG A 120 6.87 2.44 17.53
CA ARG A 120 8.12 1.80 17.97
C ARG A 120 8.63 0.76 16.98
N GLN A 121 7.72 -0.06 16.43
CA GLN A 121 8.06 -1.10 15.46
C GLN A 121 8.60 -0.54 14.14
N SER A 122 8.26 0.71 13.80
CA SER A 122 8.83 1.38 12.61
C SER A 122 10.35 1.44 12.61
N GLY A 123 10.98 1.41 13.79
CA GLY A 123 12.42 1.66 13.95
C GLY A 123 12.83 3.09 13.59
N GLN A 124 11.90 3.92 13.13
CA GLN A 124 12.14 5.32 12.80
C GLN A 124 11.96 6.19 14.04
N PRO A 125 12.75 7.28 14.15
CA PRO A 125 12.56 8.25 15.22
C PRO A 125 11.28 9.07 15.00
N LEU A 126 10.66 9.50 16.10
CA LEU A 126 9.69 10.60 16.05
C LEU A 126 10.44 11.88 15.73
N THR A 127 10.05 12.58 14.67
CA THR A 127 10.72 13.82 14.27
C THR A 127 9.79 15.00 14.46
N ALA A 128 10.23 15.97 15.26
CA ALA A 128 9.48 17.16 15.60
C ALA A 128 10.21 18.41 15.09
N TYR A 129 9.42 19.36 14.59
CA TYR A 129 9.89 20.61 14.01
C TYR A 129 9.18 21.76 14.71
N LEU A 130 9.91 22.82 15.03
CA LEU A 130 9.33 24.05 15.55
C LEU A 130 9.80 25.24 14.71
N LEU A 131 8.83 25.88 14.08
CA LEU A 131 9.02 27.06 13.25
C LEU A 131 8.40 28.25 13.98
N ALA A 132 9.11 29.36 14.06
CA ALA A 132 8.60 30.60 14.68
C ALA A 132 8.39 31.68 13.62
N GLU A 133 7.49 32.62 13.90
CA GLU A 133 7.28 33.77 13.01
C GLU A 133 8.54 34.63 12.89
N LEU A 134 9.00 34.82 11.64
CA LEU A 134 10.30 35.39 11.27
C LEU A 134 10.49 36.87 11.63
N ASP A 135 9.44 37.59 12.03
CA ASP A 135 9.52 39.02 12.33
C ASP A 135 9.90 39.35 13.79
N SER A 136 10.08 38.31 14.60
CA SER A 136 10.22 38.44 16.04
C SER A 136 11.64 38.11 16.50
N GLU A 137 12.10 38.72 17.60
CA GLU A 137 13.31 38.31 18.33
C GLU A 137 13.18 36.90 18.95
N THR A 138 12.13 36.17 18.56
CA THR A 138 11.72 34.85 19.02
C THR A 138 12.59 33.80 18.34
N VAL A 139 13.55 33.29 19.11
CA VAL A 139 14.28 32.08 18.78
C VAL A 139 13.53 30.94 19.46
N PRO A 140 12.87 30.05 18.71
CA PRO A 140 12.18 28.91 19.30
C PRO A 140 13.20 28.01 20.01
N GLN A 141 12.69 27.20 20.92
CA GLN A 141 13.45 26.17 21.64
C GLN A 141 12.58 24.93 21.70
N LEU A 142 13.14 23.82 21.24
CA LEU A 142 12.51 22.51 21.22
C LEU A 142 13.47 21.53 21.89
N VAL A 143 13.09 20.99 23.04
CA VAL A 143 13.89 20.02 23.79
C VAL A 143 13.01 18.90 24.29
N THR A 144 13.56 17.71 24.51
CA THR A 144 12.86 16.66 25.25
C THR A 144 12.89 16.97 26.74
N ALA A 145 11.81 16.65 27.47
CA ALA A 145 11.83 16.74 28.94
C ALA A 145 12.82 15.75 29.57
N ASP A 146 13.13 14.66 28.87
CA ASP A 146 14.21 13.76 29.23
C ASP A 146 15.56 14.37 28.82
N SER A 147 16.38 14.72 29.81
CA SER A 147 17.68 15.40 29.63
C SER A 147 18.73 14.62 28.83
N ALA A 148 18.44 13.37 28.42
CA ALA A 148 19.35 12.52 27.66
C ALA A 148 19.35 12.75 26.14
N LEU A 149 18.37 13.48 25.59
CA LEU A 149 18.27 13.76 24.16
C LEU A 149 18.41 15.26 23.90
N THR A 150 19.35 15.63 23.04
CA THR A 150 19.61 17.03 22.66
C THR A 150 19.16 17.25 21.22
N ALA A 151 18.35 18.28 20.99
CA ALA A 151 18.00 18.72 19.65
C ALA A 151 19.25 19.18 18.89
N GLU A 152 19.33 18.85 17.61
CA GLU A 152 20.37 19.33 16.72
C GLU A 152 19.81 20.51 15.92
N PRO A 153 20.47 21.68 15.92
CA PRO A 153 20.04 22.81 15.10
C PRO A 153 20.09 22.42 13.62
N LEU A 154 19.16 22.96 12.84
CA LEU A 154 19.13 22.63 11.43
C LEU A 154 20.28 23.22 10.65
N ALA A 155 21.00 22.34 9.94
CA ALA A 155 21.55 22.72 8.66
C ALA A 155 20.39 23.20 7.79
N GLN A 156 20.53 24.34 7.12
CA GLN A 156 19.52 24.94 6.24
C GLN A 156 18.68 23.88 5.47
N TYR A 157 17.45 23.61 5.91
CA TYR A 157 16.49 22.78 5.20
C TYR A 157 15.29 23.66 4.85
N ASP A 158 14.92 23.68 3.58
CA ASP A 158 13.73 24.38 3.10
C ASP A 158 12.49 23.53 3.45
N ILE A 159 11.87 23.81 4.59
CA ILE A 159 10.54 23.28 4.90
C ILE A 159 9.54 24.13 4.12
N ALA A 160 8.96 23.54 3.08
CA ALA A 160 7.94 24.19 2.27
C ALA A 160 6.55 23.75 2.72
N LEU A 161 5.69 24.72 3.06
CA LEU A 161 4.27 24.54 3.29
C LEU A 161 3.51 25.25 2.15
N SER A 162 2.67 24.52 1.42
CA SER A 162 1.94 25.08 0.27
C SER A 162 0.77 26.00 0.64
N ARG A 163 0.23 25.86 1.86
CA ARG A 163 -0.83 26.68 2.46
C ARG A 163 -0.71 26.75 3.97
N GLY A 164 -1.35 27.76 4.57
CA GLY A 164 -1.30 28.03 6.01
C GLY A 164 -0.42 29.24 6.32
N PHE A 165 0.16 29.29 7.51
CA PHE A 165 1.14 30.30 7.93
C PHE A 165 2.23 30.46 6.84
N VAL A 166 2.14 31.50 6.01
CA VAL A 166 3.02 31.65 4.85
C VAL A 166 4.42 32.02 5.33
N ILE A 167 5.29 31.02 5.46
CA ILE A 167 6.72 31.23 5.62
C ILE A 167 7.28 31.61 4.23
N ASP A 168 7.03 32.83 3.78
CA ASP A 168 7.33 33.32 2.43
C ASP A 168 8.83 33.63 2.22
N GLN A 169 9.73 32.90 2.90
CA GLN A 169 11.17 33.19 2.93
C GLN A 169 12.00 31.89 2.93
N PRO A 170 13.19 31.91 2.30
CA PRO A 170 14.13 30.78 2.34
C PRO A 170 14.54 30.47 3.78
N ALA A 171 14.69 29.18 4.12
CA ALA A 171 15.02 28.74 5.46
C ALA A 171 16.18 29.54 6.08
N GLY A 172 15.93 30.17 7.23
CA GLY A 172 16.81 31.14 7.84
C GLY A 172 16.93 30.96 9.35
N ALA A 173 18.12 30.57 9.80
CA ALA A 173 18.75 30.63 11.14
C ALA A 173 18.01 30.14 12.42
N ASN A 174 16.67 30.06 12.45
CA ASN A 174 15.91 29.85 13.70
C ASN A 174 15.02 28.60 13.69
N ASP A 175 15.05 27.78 12.65
CA ASP A 175 14.27 26.53 12.59
C ASP A 175 14.95 25.42 13.39
N LEU A 176 14.17 24.70 14.18
CA LEU A 176 14.66 23.60 15.02
C LEU A 176 14.06 22.27 14.59
N ILE A 177 14.90 21.25 14.54
CA ILE A 177 14.48 19.85 14.43
C ILE A 177 14.99 19.10 15.65
N LEU A 178 14.10 18.27 16.17
CA LEU A 178 14.43 17.30 17.18
C LEU A 178 13.98 15.94 16.66
N SER A 179 14.95 15.07 16.42
CA SER A 179 14.71 13.67 16.11
C SER A 179 14.88 12.85 17.39
N VAL A 180 13.82 12.19 17.83
CA VAL A 180 13.74 11.45 19.10
C VAL A 180 13.68 9.95 18.76
N PRO A 181 14.75 9.17 19.04
CA PRO A 181 14.67 7.72 18.92
C PRO A 181 13.55 7.16 19.79
N LEU A 182 12.68 6.34 19.21
CA LEU A 182 11.59 5.70 19.92
C LEU A 182 12.13 4.51 20.73
N GLY A 183 12.52 4.77 21.98
CA GLY A 183 12.83 3.72 22.94
C GLY A 183 11.58 3.05 23.52
N ASP A 184 11.70 2.43 24.70
CA ASP A 184 10.57 1.78 25.39
C ASP A 184 9.60 2.76 26.10
N ALA A 185 9.82 4.07 25.93
CA ALA A 185 9.00 5.09 26.60
C ALA A 185 7.58 5.12 26.01
N PRO A 186 6.52 5.10 26.85
CA PRO A 186 5.14 5.14 26.38
C PRO A 186 4.73 6.52 25.84
N THR A 187 5.50 7.56 26.18
CA THR A 187 5.27 8.95 25.76
C THR A 187 6.60 9.63 25.47
N VAL A 188 6.59 10.59 24.54
CA VAL A 188 7.67 11.55 24.33
C VAL A 188 7.17 12.93 24.76
N ASP A 189 7.79 13.48 25.79
CA ASP A 189 7.48 14.82 26.29
C ASP A 189 8.38 15.86 25.61
N LEU A 190 7.79 16.73 24.80
CA LEU A 190 8.46 17.81 24.08
C LEU A 190 8.18 19.13 24.78
N GLN A 191 9.22 19.86 25.14
CA GLN A 191 9.12 21.21 25.70
C GLN A 191 9.35 22.22 24.59
N LEU A 192 8.34 23.07 24.38
CA LEU A 192 8.33 24.14 23.40
C LEU A 192 8.39 25.47 24.15
N SER A 193 9.39 26.29 23.85
CA SER A 193 9.52 27.66 24.36
C SER A 193 10.14 28.56 23.31
N ALA A 194 10.32 29.84 23.63
CA ALA A 194 11.11 30.76 22.84
C ALA A 194 11.79 31.84 23.70
N THR A 195 12.74 32.57 23.13
CA THR A 195 13.42 33.69 23.82
C THR A 195 12.51 34.88 24.13
N THR A 196 11.46 35.07 23.33
CA THR A 196 10.41 36.08 23.48
C THR A 196 9.05 35.47 23.15
N GLU A 197 7.96 36.13 23.52
CA GLU A 197 6.62 35.69 23.14
C GLU A 197 6.40 35.85 21.63
N GLY A 198 5.71 34.90 21.00
CA GLY A 198 5.43 34.92 19.57
C GLY A 198 4.52 33.78 19.12
N LEU A 199 4.31 33.69 17.80
CA LEU A 199 3.58 32.60 17.16
C LEU A 199 4.54 31.60 16.54
N GLY A 200 4.09 30.34 16.50
CA GLY A 200 4.82 29.29 15.81
C GLY A 200 3.92 28.23 15.18
N VAL A 201 4.58 27.37 14.40
CA VAL A 201 4.02 26.16 13.83
C VAL A 201 4.82 24.99 14.40
N PHE A 202 4.11 24.04 15.00
CA PHE A 202 4.68 22.81 15.51
C PHE A 202 4.30 21.65 14.60
N ILE A 203 5.29 21.00 14.01
CA ILE A 203 5.10 19.90 13.07
C ILE A 203 5.66 18.63 13.70
N VAL A 204 4.91 17.53 13.62
CA VAL A 204 5.34 16.22 14.09
C VAL A 204 5.16 15.23 12.95
N HIS A 205 6.27 14.66 12.50
CA HIS A 205 6.24 13.43 11.72
C HIS A 205 6.12 12.27 12.70
N TYR A 206 4.97 11.61 12.66
CA TYR A 206 4.68 10.46 13.50
C TYR A 206 4.90 9.18 12.67
N PRO A 207 6.00 8.46 12.93
CA PRO A 207 6.30 7.27 12.16
C PRO A 207 5.32 6.17 12.53
N TYR A 208 5.06 5.30 11.56
CA TYR A 208 4.18 4.17 11.75
C TYR A 208 4.72 3.02 10.94
N ALA A 209 5.07 1.92 11.60
CA ALA A 209 5.02 0.64 10.93
C ALA A 209 3.56 0.21 10.95
N ALA A 210 3.00 -0.08 9.78
CA ALA A 210 1.92 -1.06 9.76
C ALA A 210 2.43 -2.24 10.59
N PRO A 211 1.67 -2.74 11.57
CA PRO A 211 2.11 -3.88 12.38
C PRO A 211 2.63 -4.90 11.39
N GLU A 212 3.94 -5.18 11.39
CA GLU A 212 4.61 -5.98 10.36
C GLU A 212 3.75 -7.20 10.12
N ASN A 213 2.95 -7.22 9.03
CA ASN A 213 1.78 -8.10 8.85
C ASN A 213 1.72 -9.11 9.99
N THR A 214 1.24 -8.73 11.20
CA THR A 214 1.46 -9.61 12.35
C THR A 214 0.57 -10.77 12.02
N ALA A 215 1.18 -11.82 11.47
CA ALA A 215 0.54 -12.61 10.44
C ALA A 215 -0.78 -13.09 10.98
N ALA A 216 -1.87 -12.44 10.59
CA ALA A 216 -3.14 -12.86 11.10
C ALA A 216 -3.30 -14.25 10.52
N ILE A 217 -3.45 -15.24 11.40
CA ILE A 217 -3.35 -16.64 11.00
C ILE A 217 -4.49 -16.87 10.00
N ALA A 218 -4.12 -17.09 8.75
CA ALA A 218 -5.06 -17.32 7.68
C ALA A 218 -5.53 -18.76 7.74
N THR A 219 -6.84 -18.95 7.79
CA THR A 219 -7.48 -20.26 7.66
C THR A 219 -8.47 -20.20 6.51
N LEU A 220 -8.23 -21.02 5.48
CA LEU A 220 -9.15 -21.18 4.36
C LEU A 220 -10.12 -22.33 4.65
N GLU A 221 -11.40 -22.03 4.62
CA GLU A 221 -12.47 -23.03 4.66
C GLU A 221 -13.11 -23.15 3.28
N ARG A 222 -13.18 -24.37 2.74
CA ARG A 222 -13.95 -24.65 1.52
C ARG A 222 -15.34 -25.18 1.87
N ILE A 223 -16.38 -24.39 1.59
CA ILE A 223 -17.77 -24.74 1.89
C ILE A 223 -18.61 -24.63 0.61
N ASP A 224 -19.01 -25.79 0.08
CA ASP A 224 -19.78 -25.89 -1.17
C ASP A 224 -19.08 -25.21 -2.37
N GLY A 225 -17.76 -25.37 -2.47
CA GLY A 225 -16.92 -24.77 -3.52
C GLY A 225 -16.48 -23.33 -3.26
N ARG A 226 -17.07 -22.66 -2.26
CA ARG A 226 -16.72 -21.29 -1.88
C ARG A 226 -15.41 -21.24 -1.10
N ALA A 227 -14.61 -20.21 -1.33
CA ALA A 227 -13.36 -19.93 -0.63
C ALA A 227 -13.61 -18.93 0.50
N ARG A 228 -13.90 -19.42 1.71
CA ARG A 228 -14.12 -18.58 2.89
C ARG A 228 -12.81 -18.38 3.62
N LEU A 229 -12.41 -17.13 3.86
CA LEU A 229 -11.18 -16.80 4.57
C LEU A 229 -11.48 -16.32 5.99
N LEU A 230 -10.77 -16.90 6.96
CA LEU A 230 -10.70 -16.43 8.33
C LEU A 230 -9.29 -15.90 8.60
N CYS A 231 -9.18 -14.70 9.18
CA CYS A 231 -7.94 -14.13 9.67
C CYS A 231 -8.05 -13.99 11.19
N ASP A 232 -7.14 -14.62 11.94
CA ASP A 232 -7.21 -14.72 13.41
C ASP A 232 -8.55 -15.26 13.93
N GLY A 233 -9.11 -16.23 13.19
CA GLY A 233 -10.40 -16.86 13.51
C GLY A 233 -11.63 -15.96 13.30
N ARG A 234 -11.47 -14.77 12.73
CA ARG A 234 -12.58 -13.89 12.31
C ARG A 234 -12.75 -13.97 10.81
N GLU A 235 -13.99 -13.97 10.35
CA GLU A 235 -14.28 -13.99 8.91
C GLU A 235 -13.77 -12.69 8.28
N ALA A 236 -12.88 -12.84 7.29
CA ALA A 236 -12.45 -11.75 6.43
C ALA A 236 -13.41 -11.60 5.25
N PHE A 237 -13.79 -12.71 4.61
CA PHE A 237 -14.83 -12.77 3.59
C PHE A 237 -15.39 -14.19 3.43
N ALA A 238 -16.57 -14.28 2.82
CA ALA A 238 -17.36 -15.51 2.72
C ALA A 238 -17.12 -16.32 1.43
N ASP A 239 -16.69 -15.67 0.35
CA ASP A 239 -16.30 -16.29 -0.91
C ASP A 239 -15.34 -15.36 -1.65
N GLY A 240 -14.33 -15.91 -2.33
CA GLY A 240 -13.27 -15.15 -2.97
C GLY A 240 -12.66 -15.91 -4.14
N ALA A 241 -11.69 -15.30 -4.80
CA ALA A 241 -10.85 -15.96 -5.80
C ALA A 241 -9.78 -16.80 -5.10
N LEU A 242 -9.48 -17.94 -5.69
CA LEU A 242 -8.43 -18.82 -5.23
C LEU A 242 -7.46 -19.11 -6.39
N ILE A 243 -6.20 -18.80 -6.16
CA ILE A 243 -5.11 -19.01 -7.10
C ILE A 243 -4.10 -19.94 -6.44
N SER A 244 -3.57 -20.91 -7.17
CA SER A 244 -2.47 -21.75 -6.70
C SER A 244 -1.24 -21.50 -7.57
N LEU A 245 -0.09 -21.36 -6.91
CA LEU A 245 1.22 -21.52 -7.52
C LEU A 245 1.70 -22.92 -7.13
N PRO A 246 1.72 -23.88 -8.07
CA PRO A 246 2.33 -25.18 -7.82
C PRO A 246 3.80 -25.04 -7.41
N PRO A 247 4.39 -26.11 -6.82
CA PRO A 247 5.81 -26.13 -6.49
C PRO A 247 6.68 -25.67 -7.67
N THR A 248 7.45 -24.61 -7.47
CA THR A 248 8.40 -24.08 -8.46
C THR A 248 9.75 -23.80 -7.79
N GLU A 249 10.84 -24.08 -8.50
CA GLU A 249 12.19 -23.78 -8.03
C GLU A 249 12.54 -22.36 -8.47
N SER A 250 12.48 -21.40 -7.54
CA SER A 250 12.92 -20.01 -7.76
C SER A 250 13.95 -19.62 -6.72
N ALA A 251 15.07 -19.04 -7.15
CA ALA A 251 16.06 -18.47 -6.24
C ALA A 251 15.61 -17.11 -5.65
N GLU A 252 14.69 -16.44 -6.33
CA GLU A 252 14.17 -15.12 -5.97
C GLU A 252 12.77 -15.22 -5.35
N PRO A 253 12.44 -14.38 -4.36
CA PRO A 253 11.10 -14.33 -3.79
C PRO A 253 10.09 -13.77 -4.80
N TYR A 254 8.83 -14.14 -4.63
CA TYR A 254 7.74 -13.52 -5.39
C TYR A 254 7.08 -12.43 -4.56
N THR A 255 6.78 -11.30 -5.18
CA THR A 255 5.94 -10.25 -4.56
C THR A 255 4.57 -10.31 -5.19
N VAL A 256 3.54 -10.52 -4.36
CA VAL A 256 2.15 -10.59 -4.79
C VAL A 256 1.42 -9.37 -4.29
N THR A 257 0.96 -8.54 -5.21
CA THR A 257 0.22 -7.30 -4.94
C THR A 257 -1.20 -7.41 -5.49
N VAL A 258 -2.18 -6.92 -4.75
CA VAL A 258 -3.58 -6.84 -5.18
C VAL A 258 -4.03 -5.39 -5.14
N ILE A 259 -4.52 -4.89 -6.27
CA ILE A 259 -5.15 -3.57 -6.40
C ILE A 259 -6.65 -3.78 -6.62
N GLY A 260 -7.48 -3.21 -5.76
CA GLY A 260 -8.93 -3.23 -5.97
C GLY A 260 -9.37 -2.25 -7.07
N VAL A 261 -10.35 -2.65 -7.87
CA VAL A 261 -10.94 -1.81 -8.91
C VAL A 261 -12.17 -1.10 -8.35
N GLY A 262 -12.21 0.23 -8.48
CA GLY A 262 -13.29 1.02 -7.92
C GLY A 262 -13.33 0.94 -6.39
N ASP A 263 -14.44 0.47 -5.83
CA ASP A 263 -14.65 0.37 -4.37
C ASP A 263 -14.21 -0.98 -3.78
N PHE A 264 -13.55 -1.85 -4.56
CA PHE A 264 -13.08 -3.14 -4.05
C PHE A 264 -11.95 -2.95 -3.03
N GLU A 265 -12.12 -3.51 -1.81
CA GLU A 265 -11.13 -3.44 -0.75
C GLU A 265 -10.48 -4.82 -0.56
N PRO A 266 -9.35 -5.11 -1.24
CA PRO A 266 -8.80 -6.45 -1.25
C PRO A 266 -8.30 -6.89 0.13
N VAL A 267 -8.64 -8.12 0.48
CA VAL A 267 -7.96 -8.92 1.50
C VAL A 267 -7.19 -10.01 0.78
N LEU A 268 -5.88 -10.04 1.00
CA LEU A 268 -4.96 -11.00 0.39
C LEU A 268 -4.51 -11.98 1.47
N ALA A 269 -4.55 -13.28 1.18
CA ALA A 269 -3.96 -14.29 2.04
C ALA A 269 -3.02 -15.21 1.27
N LEU A 270 -1.93 -15.59 1.91
CA LEU A 270 -0.99 -16.58 1.43
C LEU A 270 -1.03 -17.80 2.36
N LEU A 271 -1.37 -18.95 1.80
CA LEU A 271 -1.45 -20.23 2.50
C LEU A 271 -0.37 -21.15 1.93
N PRO A 272 0.74 -21.39 2.65
CA PRO A 272 1.72 -22.36 2.22
C PRO A 272 1.14 -23.78 2.26
N ALA A 273 1.74 -24.71 1.51
CA ALA A 273 1.36 -26.12 1.57
C ALA A 273 1.52 -26.71 2.99
N GLU A 274 2.53 -26.25 3.73
CA GLU A 274 2.75 -26.57 5.13
C GLU A 274 2.87 -25.29 5.97
N GLY A 275 2.21 -25.26 7.14
CA GLY A 275 2.31 -24.16 8.10
C GLY A 275 1.02 -23.35 8.27
N GLU A 276 1.15 -22.22 8.95
CA GLU A 276 0.06 -21.26 9.13
C GLU A 276 0.10 -20.25 7.99
N GLY A 277 -1.05 -19.98 7.39
CA GLY A 277 -1.14 -18.93 6.37
C GLY A 277 -1.10 -17.54 7.00
N ILE A 278 -0.88 -16.55 6.16
CA ILE A 278 -0.78 -15.15 6.56
C ILE A 278 -1.83 -14.34 5.81
N CYS A 279 -2.57 -13.48 6.51
CA CYS A 279 -3.40 -12.46 5.88
C CYS A 279 -2.63 -11.14 5.80
N SER A 280 -2.77 -10.47 4.67
CA SER A 280 -2.33 -9.13 4.38
C SER A 280 -3.56 -8.27 4.05
N PHE A 281 -3.61 -7.09 4.65
CA PHE A 281 -4.67 -6.11 4.43
C PHE A 281 -4.08 -4.86 3.78
N ALA A 282 -4.97 -4.00 3.27
CA ALA A 282 -4.68 -2.66 2.79
C ALA A 282 -3.51 -1.95 3.50
N GLY A 283 -2.53 -1.48 2.72
CA GLY A 283 -1.49 -0.55 3.17
C GLY A 283 -0.05 -0.92 2.77
N GLY A 284 0.89 -0.09 3.23
CA GLY A 284 2.32 -0.27 3.00
C GLY A 284 2.77 0.15 1.60
N VAL A 285 3.78 -0.54 1.06
CA VAL A 285 4.34 -0.25 -0.27
C VAL A 285 3.36 -0.52 -1.42
N ALA A 286 2.31 -1.31 -1.17
CA ALA A 286 1.27 -1.63 -2.15
C ALA A 286 0.48 -0.39 -2.61
N VAL A 287 0.46 0.68 -1.81
CA VAL A 287 -0.33 1.88 -2.08
C VAL A 287 0.11 2.59 -3.36
N GLY A 288 1.40 2.54 -3.67
CA GLY A 288 1.95 3.19 -4.86
C GLY A 288 1.65 2.48 -6.18
N TYR A 289 1.10 1.26 -6.14
CA TYR A 289 0.86 0.49 -7.36
C TYR A 289 -0.31 1.07 -8.14
N ALA A 290 -0.10 1.17 -9.45
CA ALA A 290 -1.09 1.65 -10.42
C ALA A 290 -0.91 0.87 -11.72
N ALA A 291 -1.91 0.88 -12.60
CA ALA A 291 -1.80 0.23 -13.89
C ALA A 291 -2.68 0.90 -14.94
N GLU A 292 -2.24 0.89 -16.19
CA GLU A 292 -3.11 1.12 -17.36
C GLU A 292 -2.99 -0.12 -18.24
N LEU A 293 -4.05 -0.91 -18.29
CA LEU A 293 -4.09 -2.17 -19.05
C LEU A 293 -5.31 -2.19 -19.95
N PRO A 294 -5.29 -2.98 -21.04
CA PRO A 294 -6.50 -3.26 -21.81
C PRO A 294 -7.61 -3.83 -20.92
N VAL A 295 -8.85 -3.81 -21.42
CA VAL A 295 -10.08 -4.22 -20.68
C VAL A 295 -10.48 -3.28 -19.54
N ILE A 296 -9.55 -2.88 -18.68
CA ILE A 296 -9.85 -2.11 -17.45
C ILE A 296 -9.52 -0.62 -17.53
N GLY A 297 -8.54 -0.24 -18.37
CA GLY A 297 -8.05 1.14 -18.46
C GLY A 297 -7.16 1.53 -17.28
N GLU A 298 -7.12 2.82 -16.98
CA GLU A 298 -6.29 3.38 -15.89
C GLU A 298 -6.89 3.09 -14.50
N ILE A 299 -6.06 2.53 -13.63
CA ILE A 299 -6.29 2.31 -12.21
C ILE A 299 -5.18 3.03 -11.46
N GLY A 300 -5.56 4.03 -10.67
CA GLY A 300 -4.62 4.81 -9.88
C GLY A 300 -4.15 4.08 -8.59
N PRO A 301 -3.14 4.66 -7.93
CA PRO A 301 -2.72 4.27 -6.58
C PRO A 301 -3.90 4.15 -5.62
N SER A 302 -3.92 3.09 -4.81
CA SER A 302 -5.02 2.84 -3.87
C SER A 302 -4.50 2.54 -2.46
N PRO A 303 -4.98 3.25 -1.43
CA PRO A 303 -4.63 2.94 -0.04
C PRO A 303 -5.14 1.57 0.39
N ASN A 304 -6.08 0.99 -0.37
CA ASN A 304 -6.67 -0.30 -0.11
C ASN A 304 -5.88 -1.47 -0.71
N SER A 305 -4.83 -1.23 -1.50
CA SER A 305 -4.00 -2.29 -2.07
C SER A 305 -3.32 -3.13 -0.98
N ALA A 306 -3.27 -4.44 -1.20
CA ALA A 306 -2.65 -5.39 -0.27
C ALA A 306 -1.46 -6.08 -0.93
N GLN A 307 -0.43 -6.42 -0.16
CA GLN A 307 0.75 -7.10 -0.69
C GLN A 307 1.29 -8.16 0.27
N VAL A 308 1.82 -9.25 -0.27
CA VAL A 308 2.55 -10.28 0.46
C VAL A 308 3.77 -10.72 -0.34
N VAL A 309 4.84 -11.12 0.36
CA VAL A 309 6.04 -11.68 -0.27
C VAL A 309 6.07 -13.18 0.01
N ILE A 310 6.26 -13.98 -1.03
CA ILE A 310 6.43 -15.43 -0.97
C ILE A 310 7.92 -15.72 -1.01
N SER A 311 8.43 -16.43 0.01
CA SER A 311 9.83 -16.81 0.02
C SER A 311 10.13 -17.95 -0.96
N PRO A 312 11.38 -18.10 -1.43
CA PRO A 312 11.81 -19.25 -2.21
C PRO A 312 11.39 -20.60 -1.62
N GLU A 313 11.54 -20.78 -0.31
CA GLU A 313 11.19 -22.03 0.36
C GLU A 313 9.68 -22.34 0.33
N ALA A 314 8.84 -21.31 0.31
CA ALA A 314 7.40 -21.47 0.17
C ALA A 314 7.03 -21.79 -1.29
N LEU A 315 7.70 -21.19 -2.27
CA LEU A 315 7.53 -21.50 -3.70
C LEU A 315 7.90 -22.96 -4.01
N GLU A 316 8.98 -23.49 -3.42
CA GLU A 316 9.39 -24.89 -3.58
C GLU A 316 8.34 -25.90 -3.07
N GLN A 317 7.46 -25.46 -2.17
CA GLN A 317 6.38 -26.28 -1.60
C GLN A 317 5.04 -26.07 -2.29
N GLY A 318 4.93 -25.02 -3.10
CA GLY A 318 3.68 -24.51 -3.63
C GLY A 318 2.88 -23.71 -2.59
N VAL A 319 2.13 -22.73 -3.08
CA VAL A 319 1.33 -21.82 -2.24
C VAL A 319 -0.05 -21.58 -2.84
N GLN A 320 -1.02 -21.31 -1.97
CA GLN A 320 -2.33 -20.82 -2.36
C GLN A 320 -2.44 -19.33 -2.01
N ILE A 321 -2.81 -18.54 -3.01
CA ILE A 321 -3.14 -17.14 -2.90
C ILE A 321 -4.67 -17.04 -2.88
N VAL A 322 -5.22 -16.40 -1.85
CA VAL A 322 -6.66 -16.16 -1.74
C VAL A 322 -6.90 -14.67 -1.72
N VAL A 323 -7.81 -14.22 -2.58
CA VAL A 323 -8.17 -12.81 -2.67
C VAL A 323 -9.68 -12.69 -2.57
N GLY A 324 -10.14 -11.80 -1.70
CA GLY A 324 -11.56 -11.47 -1.58
C GLY A 324 -11.74 -10.01 -1.20
N ASN A 325 -13.00 -9.57 -1.19
CA ASN A 325 -13.34 -8.22 -0.75
C ASN A 325 -13.61 -8.22 0.75
N ARG A 326 -13.07 -7.24 1.49
CA ARG A 326 -13.40 -7.04 2.90
C ARG A 326 -14.88 -6.72 3.10
N GLN A 327 -15.48 -6.09 2.10
CA GLN A 327 -16.88 -5.70 2.10
C GLN A 327 -17.70 -6.71 1.27
N PRO A 328 -19.02 -6.85 1.50
CA PRO A 328 -19.86 -7.83 0.79
C PRO A 328 -20.13 -7.47 -0.68
N GLU A 329 -19.58 -6.37 -1.18
CA GLU A 329 -19.75 -5.88 -2.54
C GLU A 329 -18.99 -6.75 -3.55
N VAL A 330 -19.67 -6.95 -4.66
CA VAL A 330 -19.16 -7.51 -5.91
C VAL A 330 -18.14 -6.54 -6.52
N GLY A 331 -17.03 -7.03 -7.04
CA GLY A 331 -16.08 -6.18 -7.75
C GLY A 331 -14.92 -6.93 -8.38
N GLU A 332 -13.98 -6.16 -8.92
CA GLU A 332 -12.80 -6.67 -9.61
C GLU A 332 -11.53 -6.29 -8.84
N PHE A 333 -10.47 -7.06 -9.07
CA PHE A 333 -9.13 -6.72 -8.63
C PHE A 333 -8.10 -7.11 -9.67
N LEU A 334 -7.00 -6.37 -9.70
CA LEU A 334 -5.76 -6.77 -10.35
C LEU A 334 -4.88 -7.52 -9.34
N LEU A 335 -4.49 -8.75 -9.67
CA LEU A 335 -3.41 -9.47 -9.00
C LEU A 335 -2.14 -9.32 -9.82
N ILE A 336 -1.08 -8.77 -9.23
CA ILE A 336 0.23 -8.59 -9.83
C ILE A 336 1.20 -9.49 -9.08
N ILE A 337 1.94 -10.33 -9.79
CA ILE A 337 2.97 -11.21 -9.24
C ILE A 337 4.31 -10.86 -9.91
N GLU A 338 5.24 -10.36 -9.11
CA GLU A 338 6.60 -10.01 -9.50
C GLU A 338 7.58 -11.09 -9.05
N GLY A 339 8.68 -11.26 -9.79
CA GLY A 339 9.75 -12.21 -9.47
C GLY A 339 9.84 -13.41 -10.41
N GLY A 340 8.99 -13.48 -11.43
CA GLY A 340 9.10 -14.47 -12.49
C GLY A 340 10.40 -14.30 -13.28
N VAL A 341 11.13 -15.38 -13.51
CA VAL A 341 12.39 -15.37 -14.26
C VAL A 341 12.46 -16.60 -15.14
N ILE A 342 12.76 -16.40 -16.42
CA ILE A 342 13.09 -17.48 -17.35
C ILE A 342 14.61 -17.51 -17.52
N VAL A 343 15.22 -18.60 -17.04
CA VAL A 343 16.65 -18.86 -17.16
C VAL A 343 16.89 -20.17 -17.92
N THR A 344 17.86 -20.16 -18.83
CA THR A 344 18.42 -21.39 -19.39
C THR A 344 19.53 -21.85 -18.46
N GLU A 345 19.21 -22.55 -17.37
CA GLU A 345 20.28 -23.34 -16.75
C GLU A 345 20.60 -24.54 -17.65
N ASP A 346 21.77 -24.43 -18.30
CA ASP A 346 22.48 -25.51 -18.99
C ASP A 346 22.42 -26.82 -18.18
N GLU A 347 21.62 -27.80 -18.64
CA GLU A 347 21.91 -29.26 -18.78
C GLU A 347 20.65 -30.18 -18.76
N TYR A 348 19.40 -29.69 -18.76
CA TYR A 348 18.24 -30.63 -18.78
C TYR A 348 17.06 -30.37 -19.72
N ILE A 349 17.13 -29.47 -20.70
CA ILE A 349 16.02 -29.38 -21.69
C ILE A 349 16.58 -29.19 -23.09
N LEU A 350 17.02 -30.31 -23.67
CA LEU A 350 17.03 -30.51 -25.11
C LEU A 350 16.05 -31.64 -25.40
N SER A 351 14.86 -31.26 -25.89
CA SER A 351 13.94 -32.07 -26.71
C SER A 351 13.80 -33.55 -26.32
N VAL A 352 12.70 -33.94 -25.65
CA VAL A 352 11.68 -34.89 -26.11
C VAL A 352 10.61 -34.97 -25.00
N GLY A 353 9.56 -34.15 -25.07
CA GLY A 353 8.21 -34.61 -24.73
C GLY A 353 7.54 -34.33 -23.38
N ASP A 354 8.14 -33.69 -22.36
CA ASP A 354 7.44 -33.59 -21.04
C ASP A 354 7.87 -32.42 -20.10
N VAL A 355 8.63 -31.40 -20.54
CA VAL A 355 9.06 -30.31 -19.62
C VAL A 355 8.62 -28.95 -20.15
N LEU A 356 7.73 -28.30 -19.42
CA LEU A 356 7.32 -26.91 -19.62
C LEU A 356 8.38 -26.01 -18.96
N ILE A 357 8.88 -25.01 -19.68
CA ILE A 357 9.76 -23.97 -19.14
C ILE A 357 8.89 -22.78 -18.73
N GLY A 358 9.13 -22.22 -17.55
CA GLY A 358 8.39 -21.08 -17.02
C GLY A 358 7.48 -21.45 -15.86
N ASP A 359 6.66 -20.49 -15.41
CA ASP A 359 5.84 -20.66 -14.22
C ASP A 359 4.40 -21.04 -14.57
N ILE A 360 3.85 -21.94 -13.77
CA ILE A 360 2.45 -22.36 -13.88
C ILE A 360 1.64 -21.66 -12.79
N LEU A 361 0.48 -21.16 -13.15
CA LEU A 361 -0.49 -20.61 -12.22
C LEU A 361 -1.86 -21.23 -12.46
N GLU A 362 -2.52 -21.66 -11.38
CA GLU A 362 -3.84 -22.27 -11.44
C GLU A 362 -4.89 -21.34 -10.82
N VAL A 363 -5.86 -20.90 -11.61
CA VAL A 363 -7.02 -20.13 -11.12
C VAL A 363 -8.17 -21.09 -10.88
N HIS A 364 -8.56 -21.27 -9.63
CA HIS A 364 -9.71 -22.10 -9.25
C HIS A 364 -11.02 -21.30 -9.41
N LEU A 365 -11.95 -21.84 -10.17
CA LEU A 365 -13.23 -21.21 -10.49
C LEU A 365 -14.22 -21.37 -9.34
N THR A 366 -14.09 -20.52 -8.31
CA THR A 366 -15.04 -20.48 -7.20
C THR A 366 -16.41 -19.98 -7.66
N PRO A 367 -17.50 -20.25 -6.89
CA PRO A 367 -18.81 -19.71 -7.21
C PRO A 367 -18.81 -18.19 -7.38
N ALA A 368 -18.11 -17.44 -6.54
CA ALA A 368 -17.99 -15.99 -6.68
C ALA A 368 -17.35 -15.56 -8.02
N VAL A 369 -16.27 -16.24 -8.45
CA VAL A 369 -15.62 -15.95 -9.75
C VAL A 369 -16.55 -16.28 -10.92
N LEU A 370 -17.20 -17.45 -10.90
CA LEU A 370 -18.13 -17.86 -11.97
C LEU A 370 -19.38 -16.98 -12.03
N ASN A 371 -19.92 -16.56 -10.89
CA ASN A 371 -21.13 -15.74 -10.82
C ASN A 371 -20.89 -14.29 -11.25
N TYR A 372 -19.64 -13.82 -11.18
CA TYR A 372 -19.27 -12.49 -11.70
C TYR A 372 -19.48 -12.41 -13.21
N GLY A 373 -19.11 -13.47 -13.94
CA GLY A 373 -19.44 -13.64 -15.35
C GLY A 373 -18.59 -12.84 -16.34
N LEU A 374 -17.45 -12.30 -15.91
CA LEU A 374 -16.43 -11.76 -16.82
C LEU A 374 -15.35 -12.80 -17.15
N PRO A 375 -14.69 -12.68 -18.32
CA PRO A 375 -13.52 -13.48 -18.63
C PRO A 375 -12.37 -13.22 -17.64
N LEU A 376 -11.54 -14.24 -17.42
CA LEU A 376 -10.23 -14.08 -16.80
C LEU A 376 -9.32 -13.40 -17.82
N SER A 377 -8.86 -12.18 -17.53
CA SER A 377 -7.84 -11.52 -18.35
C SER A 377 -6.48 -11.75 -17.70
N SER A 378 -5.51 -12.24 -18.45
CA SER A 378 -4.16 -12.52 -17.98
C SER A 378 -3.14 -11.88 -18.91
N TYR A 379 -2.10 -11.30 -18.30
CA TYR A 379 -1.03 -10.58 -18.98
C TYR A 379 0.31 -11.11 -18.50
N MET A 380 1.28 -11.13 -19.40
CA MET A 380 2.68 -11.38 -19.12
C MET A 380 3.49 -10.24 -19.73
N ILE A 381 4.12 -9.42 -18.88
CA ILE A 381 4.92 -8.27 -19.31
C ILE A 381 6.38 -8.56 -18.99
N GLY A 382 7.24 -8.51 -20.01
CA GLY A 382 8.68 -8.64 -19.84
C GLY A 382 9.26 -7.44 -19.08
N ALA A 383 9.95 -7.72 -17.98
CA ALA A 383 10.73 -6.70 -17.26
C ALA A 383 12.12 -6.49 -17.87
N ASP A 384 12.59 -7.47 -18.66
CA ASP A 384 13.81 -7.40 -19.45
C ASP A 384 13.50 -7.32 -20.94
N ASP A 385 14.08 -6.34 -21.65
CA ASP A 385 13.89 -6.09 -23.10
C ASP A 385 14.25 -7.28 -24.02
N LEU A 386 14.89 -8.32 -23.49
CA LEU A 386 15.33 -9.51 -24.24
C LEU A 386 14.34 -10.68 -24.14
N LEU A 387 13.38 -10.61 -23.22
CA LEU A 387 12.36 -11.63 -23.09
C LEU A 387 11.25 -11.39 -24.13
N ASP A 388 10.81 -12.46 -24.77
CA ASP A 388 9.65 -12.48 -25.67
C ASP A 388 8.57 -13.36 -25.02
N PRO A 389 7.65 -12.78 -24.23
CA PRO A 389 6.69 -13.53 -23.44
C PRO A 389 5.68 -14.33 -24.26
N VAL A 390 5.38 -15.55 -23.82
CA VAL A 390 4.24 -16.34 -24.31
C VAL A 390 3.36 -16.78 -23.16
N LEU A 391 2.05 -16.62 -23.33
CA LEU A 391 1.04 -17.05 -22.39
C LEU A 391 0.22 -18.19 -22.98
N ILE A 392 0.13 -19.32 -22.28
CA ILE A 392 -0.46 -20.56 -22.81
C ILE A 392 -1.44 -21.13 -21.79
N GLN A 393 -2.66 -21.49 -22.21
CA GLN A 393 -3.54 -22.31 -21.39
C GLN A 393 -3.13 -23.79 -21.52
N ILE A 394 -2.98 -24.48 -20.38
CA ILE A 394 -2.60 -25.89 -20.35
C ILE A 394 -3.67 -26.76 -19.66
N THR A 395 -3.67 -28.04 -19.97
CA THR A 395 -4.50 -29.08 -19.37
C THR A 395 -3.86 -29.60 -18.08
N ALA A 396 -4.61 -30.38 -17.28
CA ALA A 396 -4.07 -31.02 -16.07
C ALA A 396 -2.85 -31.95 -16.34
N ASP A 397 -2.75 -32.49 -17.56
CA ASP A 397 -1.63 -33.32 -18.00
C ASP A 397 -0.46 -32.50 -18.58
N GLY A 398 -0.51 -31.17 -18.53
CA GLY A 398 0.53 -30.27 -19.04
C GLY A 398 0.53 -30.07 -20.55
N ASN A 399 -0.43 -30.63 -21.29
CA ASN A 399 -0.58 -30.37 -22.73
C ASN A 399 -1.23 -29.00 -22.96
N ILE A 400 -0.90 -28.35 -24.08
CA ILE A 400 -1.59 -27.13 -24.53
C ILE A 400 -3.08 -27.42 -24.69
N ALA A 401 -3.92 -26.55 -24.13
CA ALA A 401 -5.36 -26.62 -24.29
C ALA A 401 -5.76 -26.08 -25.67
N ASP A 402 -6.64 -26.82 -26.35
CA ASP A 402 -7.24 -26.39 -27.60
C ASP A 402 -8.70 -25.98 -27.39
N ASP A 403 -9.19 -25.04 -28.20
CA ASP A 403 -10.61 -24.70 -28.27
C ASP A 403 -11.45 -25.79 -28.95
N GLU A 404 -12.77 -25.56 -29.08
CA GLU A 404 -13.69 -26.51 -29.72
C GLU A 404 -13.38 -26.83 -31.19
N ASN A 405 -12.56 -26.01 -31.86
CA ASN A 405 -12.12 -26.18 -33.24
C ASN A 405 -10.72 -26.80 -33.36
N GLY A 406 -10.06 -27.10 -32.24
CA GLY A 406 -8.69 -27.61 -32.21
C GLY A 406 -7.64 -26.51 -32.41
N VAL A 407 -7.97 -25.25 -32.09
CA VAL A 407 -7.01 -24.14 -32.12
C VAL A 407 -6.39 -23.99 -30.73
N PRO A 408 -5.05 -23.99 -30.61
CA PRO A 408 -4.37 -23.78 -29.34
C PRO A 408 -4.75 -22.46 -28.69
N ILE A 409 -5.02 -22.49 -27.38
CA ILE A 409 -5.31 -21.30 -26.57
C ILE A 409 -3.98 -20.74 -26.03
N ALA A 410 -3.34 -19.89 -26.83
CA ALA A 410 -2.06 -19.26 -26.52
C ALA A 410 -1.96 -17.86 -27.15
N CYS A 411 -1.06 -17.02 -26.66
CA CYS A 411 -0.74 -15.71 -27.23
C CYS A 411 0.73 -15.35 -27.03
N ASN A 412 1.37 -14.86 -28.10
CA ASN A 412 2.79 -14.50 -28.15
C ASN A 412 3.08 -13.02 -28.44
N ASP A 413 2.09 -12.26 -28.90
CA ASP A 413 2.25 -10.84 -29.23
C ASP A 413 0.84 -10.23 -29.17
N ALA A 414 0.46 -9.67 -28.02
CA ALA A 414 -0.87 -9.11 -27.84
C ALA A 414 -1.15 -8.05 -28.93
N GLY A 415 -2.35 -8.08 -29.51
CA GLY A 415 -2.72 -7.23 -30.66
C GLY A 415 -2.42 -7.81 -32.04
N THR A 416 -1.75 -8.97 -32.14
CA THR A 416 -1.42 -9.61 -33.43
C THR A 416 -2.31 -10.81 -33.76
N GLU A 417 -3.05 -10.74 -34.87
CA GLU A 417 -4.08 -11.73 -35.23
C GLU A 417 -3.55 -13.16 -35.45
N ASP A 418 -2.34 -13.31 -35.98
CA ASP A 418 -1.74 -14.62 -36.26
C ASP A 418 -0.92 -15.20 -35.08
N SER A 419 -0.67 -14.41 -34.03
CA SER A 419 0.16 -14.80 -32.87
C SER A 419 -0.68 -15.20 -31.64
N CYS A 420 -1.99 -15.00 -31.67
CA CYS A 420 -2.87 -15.20 -30.51
C CYS A 420 -4.18 -15.90 -30.89
N TRP A 421 -4.67 -16.77 -30.00
CA TRP A 421 -5.94 -17.50 -30.17
C TRP A 421 -7.14 -16.56 -30.42
N GLN A 422 -7.14 -15.41 -29.77
CA GLN A 422 -8.05 -14.29 -30.03
C GLN A 422 -7.24 -13.01 -30.12
N VAL A 423 -7.66 -12.10 -31.01
CA VAL A 423 -7.02 -10.79 -31.12
C VAL A 423 -7.37 -9.98 -29.87
N GLY A 424 -6.44 -9.91 -28.94
CA GLY A 424 -6.47 -8.95 -27.83
C GLY A 424 -6.07 -7.54 -28.30
N ASP A 425 -6.01 -6.61 -27.35
CA ASP A 425 -5.41 -5.30 -27.60
C ASP A 425 -3.88 -5.39 -27.47
N ALA A 426 -3.16 -4.50 -28.15
CA ALA A 426 -1.72 -4.39 -28.00
C ALA A 426 -1.36 -3.79 -26.63
N LEU A 427 -0.19 -4.16 -26.10
CA LEU A 427 0.30 -3.70 -24.79
C LEU A 427 1.32 -2.56 -24.88
N ASP A 428 1.63 -2.05 -26.07
CA ASP A 428 2.66 -1.01 -26.30
C ASP A 428 2.29 0.38 -25.73
N GLU A 429 1.03 0.58 -25.34
CA GLU A 429 0.56 1.76 -24.61
C GLU A 429 0.22 1.46 -23.14
N SER A 430 0.45 0.22 -22.67
CA SER A 430 0.11 -0.21 -21.31
C SER A 430 1.26 0.00 -20.34
N TYR A 431 0.95 0.10 -19.04
CA TYR A 431 1.98 0.14 -17.99
C TYR A 431 1.49 -0.39 -16.65
N VAL A 432 2.45 -0.75 -15.80
CA VAL A 432 2.24 -1.01 -14.36
C VAL A 432 3.27 -0.20 -13.58
N VAL A 433 2.82 0.59 -12.61
CA VAL A 433 3.68 1.28 -11.65
C VAL A 433 3.92 0.35 -10.47
N LEU A 434 5.19 0.06 -10.18
CA LEU A 434 5.60 -0.83 -9.09
C LEU A 434 5.88 -0.05 -7.81
N ALA A 435 6.31 -0.75 -6.74
CA ALA A 435 6.54 -0.17 -5.42
C ALA A 435 7.52 1.02 -5.39
N ASP A 436 8.46 1.09 -6.32
CA ASP A 436 9.46 2.16 -6.42
C ASP A 436 8.95 3.40 -7.19
N GLY A 437 7.71 3.36 -7.69
CA GLY A 437 7.10 4.41 -8.48
C GLY A 437 7.58 4.46 -9.93
N VAL A 438 8.39 3.49 -10.37
CA VAL A 438 8.84 3.40 -11.76
C VAL A 438 7.83 2.59 -12.57
N PRO A 439 7.33 3.11 -13.70
CA PRO A 439 6.46 2.35 -14.58
C PRO A 439 7.27 1.30 -15.35
N LEU A 440 6.82 0.05 -15.27
CA LEU A 440 7.12 -0.99 -16.24
C LEU A 440 6.13 -0.86 -17.39
N ASN A 441 6.62 -0.45 -18.56
CA ASN A 441 5.78 -0.29 -19.75
C ASN A 441 5.66 -1.62 -20.47
N GLY A 442 4.48 -1.88 -21.02
CA GLY A 442 4.28 -2.96 -21.96
C GLY A 442 4.96 -2.68 -23.30
N SER A 443 5.11 -3.75 -24.08
CA SER A 443 5.74 -3.82 -25.38
C SER A 443 4.84 -4.55 -26.37
N PHE A 444 5.17 -4.45 -27.65
CA PHE A 444 4.44 -5.14 -28.71
C PHE A 444 4.67 -6.66 -28.73
N VAL A 445 5.66 -7.16 -27.97
CA VAL A 445 5.94 -8.60 -27.79
C VAL A 445 5.30 -9.20 -26.54
N ASP A 446 4.69 -8.38 -25.68
CA ASP A 446 4.09 -8.90 -24.45
C ASP A 446 2.80 -9.66 -24.77
N ALA A 447 2.47 -10.63 -23.92
CA ALA A 447 1.36 -11.55 -24.14
C ALA A 447 0.14 -11.22 -23.29
N MET A 448 -1.06 -11.44 -23.87
CA MET A 448 -2.35 -11.27 -23.19
C MET A 448 -3.33 -12.36 -23.62
N LEU A 449 -4.04 -12.97 -22.67
CA LEU A 449 -5.17 -13.86 -22.93
C LEU A 449 -6.42 -13.40 -22.19
N ASN A 450 -7.56 -13.44 -22.89
CA ASN A 450 -8.89 -13.29 -22.31
C ASN A 450 -9.61 -14.63 -22.39
N ILE A 451 -9.73 -15.32 -21.25
CA ILE A 451 -10.31 -16.66 -21.19
C ILE A 451 -11.75 -16.55 -20.68
N PRO A 452 -12.77 -16.83 -21.52
CA PRO A 452 -14.15 -16.85 -21.08
C PRO A 452 -14.34 -17.90 -19.97
N LEU A 453 -14.89 -17.46 -18.84
CA LEU A 453 -15.24 -18.35 -17.74
C LEU A 453 -16.68 -18.78 -17.93
N ASP A 454 -16.91 -19.93 -18.55
CA ASP A 454 -18.22 -20.54 -18.60
C ASP A 454 -18.42 -21.55 -17.46
N ALA A 455 -19.66 -21.71 -17.00
CA ALA A 455 -20.01 -22.68 -15.97
C ALA A 455 -19.95 -24.14 -16.45
N ALA A 456 -19.45 -24.38 -17.68
CA ALA A 456 -19.38 -25.67 -18.34
C ALA A 456 -17.93 -26.16 -18.54
N ALA A 457 -16.93 -25.36 -18.14
CA ALA A 457 -15.53 -25.76 -18.15
C ALA A 457 -15.41 -27.15 -17.50
N PRO A 458 -14.86 -28.15 -18.22
CA PRO A 458 -14.84 -29.53 -17.74
C PRO A 458 -14.02 -29.71 -16.46
N GLU A 459 -13.19 -28.72 -16.13
CA GLU A 459 -12.39 -28.64 -14.91
C GLU A 459 -12.69 -27.30 -14.21
N ASP A 460 -12.92 -27.33 -12.90
CA ASP A 460 -13.14 -26.13 -12.06
C ASP A 460 -11.85 -25.28 -11.87
N VAL A 461 -10.89 -25.37 -12.82
CA VAL A 461 -9.55 -24.76 -12.75
C VAL A 461 -9.07 -24.35 -14.16
N VAL A 462 -8.62 -23.11 -14.29
CA VAL A 462 -7.87 -22.62 -15.47
C VAL A 462 -6.38 -22.65 -15.13
N ARG A 463 -5.58 -23.35 -15.94
CA ARG A 463 -4.11 -23.40 -15.76
C ARG A 463 -3.42 -22.61 -16.86
N LEU A 464 -2.54 -21.73 -16.45
CA LEU A 464 -1.78 -20.84 -17.31
C LEU A 464 -0.30 -21.14 -17.14
N LEU A 465 0.40 -21.25 -18.26
CA LEU A 465 1.85 -21.30 -18.34
C LEU A 465 2.35 -19.95 -18.87
N PHE A 466 3.26 -19.34 -18.10
CA PHE A 466 3.95 -18.11 -18.41
C PHE A 466 5.38 -18.46 -18.85
N SER A 467 5.69 -18.28 -20.13
CA SER A 467 6.90 -18.80 -20.75
C SER A 467 7.50 -17.82 -21.77
N ALA A 468 8.45 -18.29 -22.57
CA ALA A 468 9.10 -17.58 -23.65
C ALA A 468 8.69 -18.14 -25.02
N ALA A 469 8.43 -17.25 -26.00
CA ALA A 469 8.05 -17.53 -27.38
C ALA A 469 8.98 -18.54 -28.07
N ASP A 470 10.25 -18.20 -28.00
CA ASP A 470 11.39 -19.00 -28.42
C ASP A 470 12.18 -19.29 -27.14
N GLU A 471 12.46 -20.57 -26.84
CA GLU A 471 13.20 -21.05 -25.65
C GLU A 471 14.63 -20.44 -25.49
N GLU A 472 15.00 -19.47 -26.35
CA GLU A 472 16.23 -18.68 -26.32
C GLU A 472 16.05 -17.29 -25.71
N SER A 473 14.82 -16.77 -25.59
CA SER A 473 14.56 -15.48 -24.93
C SER A 473 14.48 -15.67 -23.42
N LEU A 474 15.26 -14.87 -22.68
CA LEU A 474 15.46 -15.02 -21.25
C LEU A 474 15.33 -13.67 -20.58
N GLY A 475 14.86 -13.71 -19.34
CA GLY A 475 14.70 -12.51 -18.56
C GLY A 475 13.64 -12.65 -17.49
N SER A 476 13.44 -11.55 -16.79
CA SER A 476 12.48 -11.38 -15.72
C SER A 476 11.16 -10.90 -16.31
N TYR A 477 10.07 -11.22 -15.64
CA TYR A 477 8.73 -10.81 -16.05
C TYR A 477 7.80 -10.65 -14.84
N ILE A 478 6.65 -10.03 -15.10
CA ILE A 478 5.54 -9.98 -14.16
C ILE A 478 4.31 -10.67 -14.73
N ILE A 479 3.53 -11.28 -13.84
CA ILE A 479 2.23 -11.86 -14.16
C ILE A 479 1.15 -10.91 -13.65
N ILE A 480 0.15 -10.65 -14.47
CA ILE A 480 -1.01 -9.85 -14.05
C ILE A 480 -2.29 -10.62 -14.38
N LEU A 481 -3.21 -10.69 -13.42
CA LEU A 481 -4.55 -11.25 -13.61
C LEU A 481 -5.60 -10.20 -13.24
N LEU A 482 -6.58 -10.00 -14.11
CA LEU A 482 -7.82 -9.29 -13.79
C LEU A 482 -8.90 -10.32 -13.50
N ILE A 483 -9.40 -10.32 -12.26
CA ILE A 483 -10.39 -11.27 -11.77
C ILE A 483 -11.55 -10.51 -11.13
N GLY A 484 -12.77 -10.91 -11.46
CA GLY A 484 -13.99 -10.46 -10.80
C GLY A 484 -14.55 -11.47 -9.81
N VAL A 485 -15.12 -10.98 -8.70
CA VAL A 485 -15.67 -11.78 -7.60
C VAL A 485 -17.02 -11.20 -7.20
N ALA A 486 -18.05 -12.06 -7.14
CA ALA A 486 -19.45 -11.70 -6.87
C ALA A 486 -19.97 -12.06 -5.47
#